data_AF-A0A9E0WFX3-F1
#
_entry.id   AF-A0A9E0WFX3-F1
#
_cell.length_a   1.000
_cell.length_b   1.000
_cell.length_c   1.000
_cell.angle_alpha   90.00
_cell.angle_beta   90.00
_cell.angle_gamma   90.00
#
_symmetry.space_group_name_H-M   'P 1'
#
loop_
_entity.id
_entity.type
_entity.pdbx_description
1 polymer ?
#
loop_
_entity_poly.entity_id
_entity_poly.type
_entity_poly.pdbx_seq_one_letter_code
_entity_poly.pdbx_strand_id
1 'polypeptide(L)'
;MENLSPIAEAIRHYKLNASGGYEEWSKVPRAPDYKMHVPAMGFDVTGHDEVRDVIFGWLTDIGAQQELVNIVEFGASVTCYLHITDKDGVVLDIV
;
A
#
# COMPACT_ATOMS: atom_id res chain seq x y z
N MET A 1 -6.38 -6.61 22.67
CA MET A 1 -6.40 -6.01 21.33
C MET A 1 -6.35 -4.52 21.54
N GLU A 2 -5.21 -3.89 21.28
CA GLU A 2 -5.19 -2.43 21.20
C GLU A 2 -6.04 -2.03 20.00
N ASN A 3 -6.92 -1.04 20.19
CA ASN A 3 -7.73 -0.52 19.09
C ASN A 3 -6.81 0.27 18.17
N LEU A 4 -6.78 -0.08 16.88
CA LEU A 4 -6.07 0.67 15.85
C LEU A 4 -6.60 2.11 15.82
N SER A 5 -5.72 3.06 15.51
CA SER A 5 -6.13 4.44 15.25
C SER A 5 -7.05 4.52 14.02
N PRO A 6 -7.80 5.62 13.85
CA PRO A 6 -8.62 5.83 12.65
C PRO A 6 -7.83 5.75 11.34
N ILE A 7 -6.55 6.16 11.34
CA ILE A 7 -5.68 6.08 10.17
C ILE A 7 -5.30 4.62 9.90
N ALA A 8 -4.93 3.88 10.94
CA ALA A 8 -4.60 2.46 10.82
C ALA A 8 -5.81 1.63 10.35
N GLU A 9 -7.02 1.93 10.82
CA GLU A 9 -8.25 1.30 10.32
C GLU A 9 -8.53 1.66 8.86
N ALA A 10 -8.29 2.91 8.43
CA ALA A 10 -8.41 3.29 7.02
C ALA A 10 -7.42 2.53 6.12
N ILE A 11 -6.17 2.36 6.58
CA ILE A 11 -5.16 1.56 5.89
C ILE A 11 -5.57 0.09 5.84
N ARG A 12 -6.07 -0.46 6.94
CA ARG A 12 -6.59 -1.85 7.00
C ARG A 12 -7.74 -2.04 6.02
N HIS A 13 -8.70 -1.13 5.99
CA HIS A 13 -9.81 -1.17 5.04
C HIS A 13 -9.31 -1.16 3.60
N TYR A 14 -8.39 -0.25 3.27
CA TYR A 14 -7.75 -0.23 1.95
C TYR A 14 -7.13 -1.60 1.63
N LYS A 15 -6.29 -2.16 2.51
CA LYS A 15 -5.60 -3.43 2.26
C LYS A 15 -6.53 -4.63 2.09
N LEU A 16 -7.70 -4.63 2.74
CA LEU A 16 -8.68 -5.71 2.63
C LEU A 16 -9.59 -5.62 1.40
N ASN A 17 -9.75 -4.43 0.79
CA ASN A 17 -10.76 -4.20 -0.25
C ASN A 17 -10.20 -3.73 -1.60
N ALA A 18 -8.93 -3.34 -1.66
CA ALA A 18 -8.41 -2.61 -2.82
C ALA A 18 -7.75 -3.44 -3.90
N SER A 19 -7.37 -4.70 -3.63
CA SER A 19 -6.49 -5.51 -4.51
C SER A 19 -5.38 -4.67 -5.17
N GLY A 20 -4.75 -3.78 -4.38
CA GLY A 20 -3.66 -2.91 -4.84
C GLY A 20 -4.03 -1.64 -5.62
N GLY A 21 -5.30 -1.25 -5.72
CA GLY A 21 -5.77 -0.13 -6.55
C GLY A 21 -5.72 1.27 -5.90
N TYR A 22 -5.52 2.30 -6.72
CA TYR A 22 -5.38 3.70 -6.27
C TYR A 22 -6.66 4.30 -5.71
N GLU A 23 -7.83 3.91 -6.22
CA GLU A 23 -9.11 4.50 -5.80
C GLU A 23 -9.37 4.30 -4.30
N GLU A 24 -9.18 3.08 -3.80
CA GLU A 24 -9.30 2.80 -2.37
C GLU A 24 -8.16 3.44 -1.57
N TRP A 25 -6.93 3.43 -2.11
CA TRP A 25 -5.83 4.15 -1.48
C TRP A 25 -6.17 5.62 -1.31
N SER A 26 -6.81 6.25 -2.31
CA SER A 26 -7.18 7.68 -2.38
C SER A 26 -8.13 8.13 -1.26
N LYS A 27 -8.73 7.19 -0.52
CA LYS A 27 -9.61 7.44 0.64
C LYS A 27 -8.86 7.54 1.97
N VAL A 28 -7.64 7.02 2.07
CA VAL A 28 -6.81 7.12 3.29
C VAL A 28 -6.37 8.58 3.51
N PRO A 29 -6.57 9.17 4.71
CA PRO A 29 -6.09 10.52 5.00
C PRO A 29 -4.57 10.65 4.78
N ARG A 30 -4.14 11.68 4.06
CA ARG A 30 -2.72 11.91 3.73
C ARG A 30 -2.44 13.39 3.46
N ALA A 31 -1.17 13.77 3.59
CA ALA A 31 -0.67 15.07 3.15
C ALA A 31 -0.61 15.14 1.61
N PRO A 32 -0.73 16.33 1.00
CA PRO A 32 -0.66 16.48 -0.46
C PRO A 32 0.73 16.15 -1.05
N ASP A 33 1.78 16.31 -0.26
CA ASP A 33 3.19 16.13 -0.61
C ASP A 33 3.80 14.86 0.03
N TYR A 34 2.95 13.90 0.42
CA TYR A 34 3.41 12.64 0.96
C TYR A 34 4.33 11.90 -0.01
N LYS A 35 5.27 11.12 0.56
CA LYS A 35 6.21 10.31 -0.21
C LYS A 35 5.84 8.84 -0.16
N MET A 36 6.10 8.12 -1.25
CA MET A 36 6.10 6.67 -1.27
C MET A 36 7.45 6.18 -1.79
N HIS A 37 8.14 5.42 -0.94
CA HIS A 37 9.43 4.83 -1.26
C HIS A 37 9.28 3.31 -1.34
N VAL A 38 9.71 2.73 -2.46
CA VAL A 38 9.73 1.28 -2.68
C VAL A 38 11.15 0.89 -3.07
N PRO A 39 12.03 0.60 -2.09
CA PRO A 39 13.47 0.36 -2.33
C PRO A 39 13.74 -0.76 -3.32
N ALA A 40 12.98 -1.87 -3.24
CA ALA A 40 13.15 -3.03 -4.12
C ALA A 40 12.99 -2.69 -5.62
N MET A 41 12.19 -1.66 -5.92
CA MET A 41 11.95 -1.18 -7.28
C MET A 41 12.70 0.12 -7.60
N GLY A 42 13.41 0.69 -6.62
CA GLY A 42 14.06 2.00 -6.75
C GLY A 42 13.09 3.17 -6.90
N PHE A 43 11.81 3.00 -6.54
CA PHE A 43 10.84 4.08 -6.62
C PHE A 43 10.96 5.04 -5.43
N ASP A 44 11.01 6.33 -5.72
CA ASP A 44 10.96 7.42 -4.75
C ASP A 44 10.14 8.55 -5.38
N VAL A 45 8.85 8.60 -5.01
CA VAL A 45 7.85 9.49 -5.64
C VAL A 45 7.18 10.37 -4.61
N THR A 46 6.74 11.55 -5.06
CA THR A 46 6.13 12.57 -4.19
C THR A 46 4.77 13.02 -4.74
N GLY A 47 3.77 13.03 -3.85
CA GLY A 47 2.46 13.58 -4.15
C GLY A 47 1.54 12.61 -4.92
N HIS A 48 0.29 13.05 -5.08
CA HIS A 48 -0.80 12.20 -5.56
C HIS A 48 -0.59 11.66 -6.97
N ASP A 49 -0.20 12.53 -7.91
CA ASP A 49 -0.11 12.16 -9.32
C ASP A 49 1.04 11.18 -9.57
N GLU A 50 2.24 11.44 -9.02
CA GLU A 50 3.36 10.50 -9.18
C GLU A 50 3.08 9.15 -8.50
N VAL A 51 2.48 9.14 -7.30
CA VAL A 51 2.13 7.89 -6.64
C VAL A 51 1.12 7.09 -7.47
N ARG A 52 0.07 7.74 -8.00
CA ARG A 52 -0.91 7.09 -8.86
C ARG A 52 -0.25 6.50 -10.11
N ASP A 53 0.52 7.32 -10.83
CA ASP A 53 0.97 6.95 -12.17
C ASP A 53 2.16 5.97 -12.11
N VAL A 54 3.07 6.12 -11.13
CA VAL A 54 4.24 5.26 -11.01
C VAL A 54 3.93 4.02 -10.18
N ILE A 55 3.49 4.18 -8.93
CA ILE A 55 3.34 3.03 -8.03
C ILE A 55 2.11 2.21 -8.41
N PHE A 56 0.95 2.85 -8.50
CA PHE A 56 -0.29 2.15 -8.81
C PHE A 56 -0.38 1.75 -10.28
N GLY A 57 0.23 2.52 -11.19
CA GLY A 57 0.45 2.11 -12.57
C GLY A 57 1.25 0.81 -12.66
N TRP A 58 2.40 0.75 -11.99
CA TRP A 58 3.23 -0.47 -11.95
C TRP A 58 2.48 -1.67 -11.33
N LEU A 59 1.80 -1.49 -10.20
CA LEU A 59 0.99 -2.55 -9.57
C LEU A 59 -0.10 -3.08 -10.52
N THR A 60 -0.72 -2.18 -11.30
CA THR A 60 -1.73 -2.54 -12.31
C THR A 60 -1.12 -3.34 -13.46
N ASP A 61 0.04 -2.92 -13.98
CA ASP A 61 0.71 -3.55 -15.13
C ASP A 61 1.13 -5.00 -14.84
N ILE A 62 1.59 -5.26 -13.61
CA ILE A 62 1.96 -6.61 -13.17
C ILE A 62 0.76 -7.41 -12.66
N GLY A 63 -0.42 -6.79 -12.54
CA GLY A 63 -1.64 -7.42 -12.02
C GLY A 63 -1.50 -7.85 -10.56
N ALA A 64 -0.81 -7.05 -9.74
CA ALA A 64 -0.49 -7.39 -8.36
C ALA A 64 -1.75 -7.68 -7.55
N GLN A 65 -1.77 -8.83 -6.88
CA GLN A 65 -2.75 -9.17 -5.85
C GLN A 65 -2.08 -9.09 -4.48
N GLN A 66 -2.77 -8.52 -3.51
CA GLN A 66 -2.27 -8.33 -2.15
C GLN A 66 -3.19 -9.01 -1.16
N GLU A 67 -2.61 -9.73 -0.20
CA GLU A 67 -3.30 -10.30 0.95
C GLU A 67 -2.70 -9.70 2.23
N LEU A 68 -3.55 -9.14 3.10
CA LEU A 68 -3.13 -8.62 4.40
C LEU A 68 -2.97 -9.75 5.40
N VAL A 69 -1.72 -10.05 5.77
CA VAL A 69 -1.39 -11.07 6.78
C VAL A 69 -1.54 -10.51 8.19
N ASN A 70 -1.00 -9.31 8.43
CA ASN A 70 -1.06 -8.66 9.73
C ASN A 70 -0.93 -7.14 9.60
N ILE A 71 -1.42 -6.41 10.59
CA ILE A 71 -1.24 -4.97 10.73
C ILE A 71 -0.89 -4.66 12.18
N VAL A 72 0.18 -3.89 12.38
CA VAL A 72 0.63 -3.48 13.71
C VAL A 72 0.87 -1.99 13.72
N GLU A 73 0.33 -1.31 14.73
CA GLU A 73 0.52 0.11 14.95
C GLU A 73 1.44 0.32 16.16
N PHE A 74 2.48 1.13 15.98
CA PHE A 74 3.42 1.53 17.03
C PHE A 74 3.62 3.04 16.99
N GLY A 75 3.05 3.76 17.94
CA GLY A 75 3.13 5.22 18.01
C GLY A 75 2.55 5.87 16.76
N ALA A 76 3.40 6.55 15.98
CA ALA A 76 3.00 7.24 14.74
C ALA A 76 3.15 6.37 13.48
N SER A 77 3.53 5.10 13.62
CA SER A 77 3.82 4.21 12.51
C SER A 77 2.84 3.05 12.44
N VAL A 78 2.37 2.75 11.22
CA VAL A 78 1.53 1.59 10.90
C VAL A 78 2.31 0.69 9.96
N THR A 79 2.51 -0.56 10.35
CA THR A 79 3.22 -1.57 9.56
C THR A 79 2.23 -2.63 9.10
N CYS A 80 2.17 -2.88 7.78
CA CYS A 80 1.37 -3.96 7.20
C CYS A 80 2.29 -5.07 6.71
N TYR A 81 1.97 -6.31 7.06
CA TYR A 81 2.60 -7.50 6.53
C TYR A 81 1.69 -8.05 5.44
N LEU A 82 2.23 -8.19 4.23
CA LEU A 82 1.47 -8.55 3.04
C LEU A 82 2.08 -9.79 2.39
N HIS A 83 1.24 -10.65 1.83
CA HIS A 83 1.65 -11.50 0.73
C HIS A 83 1.25 -10.82 -0.56
N ILE A 84 2.18 -10.75 -1.52
CA ILE A 84 1.96 -10.11 -2.81
C ILE A 84 2.33 -11.09 -3.90
N THR A 85 1.44 -11.25 -4.88
CA THR A 85 1.66 -12.07 -6.07
C THR A 85 1.38 -11.27 -7.32
N ASP A 86 2.13 -11.49 -8.39
CA ASP A 86 1.78 -10.97 -9.72
C ASP A 86 0.70 -11.82 -10.41
N LYS A 87 0.30 -11.40 -11.62
CA LYS A 87 -0.68 -12.11 -12.46
C LYS A 87 -0.26 -13.52 -12.88
N ASP A 88 1.04 -13.83 -12.83
CA ASP A 88 1.60 -15.13 -13.18
C ASP A 88 1.75 -16.04 -11.94
N GLY A 89 1.37 -15.53 -10.76
CA GLY A 89 1.44 -16.24 -9.48
C GLY A 89 2.83 -16.21 -8.85
N VAL A 90 3.74 -15.37 -9.34
CA VAL A 90 5.07 -15.18 -8.75
C VAL A 90 4.93 -14.33 -7.50
N VAL A 91 5.47 -14.82 -6.38
CA VAL A 91 5.51 -14.08 -5.12
C VAL A 91 6.52 -12.94 -5.25
N LEU A 92 6.07 -11.72 -4.95
CA LEU A 92 6.91 -10.53 -4.97
C LEU A 92 7.47 -10.30 -3.56
N ASP A 93 8.78 -10.38 -3.43
CA ASP A 93 9.48 -10.09 -2.17
C ASP A 93 9.72 -8.56 -2.07
N ILE A 94 8.65 -7.84 -1.73
CA ILE A 94 8.66 -6.38 -1.60
C ILE A 94 8.67 -6.08 -0.09
N VAL A 95 9.89 -5.87 0.43
CA VAL A 95 10.16 -5.54 1.84
C VAL A 95 10.05 -4.04 2.08
#